data_AF-A0A6C0H2T0-F1
#
_entry.id   AF-A0A6C0H2T0-F1
#
_cell.length_a   1.000
_cell.length_b   1.000
_cell.length_c   1.000
_cell.angle_alpha   90.00
_cell.angle_beta   90.00
_cell.angle_gamma   90.00
#
_symmetry.space_group_name_H-M   'P 1'
#
loop_
_entity.id
_entity.type
_entity.pdbx_description
1 polymer ?
#
loop_
_entity_poly.entity_id
_entity_poly.type
_entity_poly.pdbx_seq_one_letter_code
_entity_poly.pdbx_strand_id
1 'polypeptide(L)'
;MNTDVIIPYCIWHYIDLETNTFLGYISGPRKYKKDGVIGFDCKKEETKYSKWFLAGTFYAVSPSFRPIPVGMKIFCAKKNIESPYNTSDMYLMHDPYNIKEDCVYFTTYNQPVPNTSPLYFHLNGKNVFPSFDSKPPSSWSPSPISPVFVMMSKYENFKCINRRCIPWTSDIPLLYDVDPHKELYPLENCVIFCNGLTVSKNKGKPLNILEMVKEEEKSNSKIITIIIFLVFIAITVIIYNKIGFNRK
;
A
#
# COMPACT_ATOMS: atom_id res chain seq x y z
N MET A 1 -7.24 1.74 12.60
CA MET A 1 -6.65 1.68 11.25
C MET A 1 -5.26 1.09 11.36
N ASN A 2 -4.88 0.23 10.41
CA ASN A 2 -3.57 -0.39 10.42
C ASN A 2 -2.56 0.66 9.96
N THR A 3 -1.82 1.27 10.88
CA THR A 3 -0.91 2.42 10.61
C THR A 3 0.24 2.09 9.66
N ASP A 4 0.39 0.81 9.34
CA ASP A 4 1.57 0.20 8.75
C ASP A 4 1.42 -0.06 7.23
N VAL A 5 0.32 0.39 6.61
CA VAL A 5 0.09 0.19 5.16
C VAL A 5 0.81 1.24 4.32
N ILE A 6 0.73 2.52 4.68
CA ILE A 6 1.43 3.60 3.97
C ILE A 6 2.51 4.13 4.90
N ILE A 7 3.77 3.90 4.53
CA ILE A 7 4.94 4.20 5.36
C ILE A 7 5.90 5.15 4.62
N PRO A 8 6.63 6.01 5.36
CA PRO A 8 7.60 6.90 4.77
C PRO A 8 8.86 6.13 4.32
N TYR A 9 9.52 6.62 3.29
CA TYR A 9 10.83 6.21 2.81
C TYR A 9 11.70 7.45 2.69
N CYS A 10 12.99 7.27 2.94
CA CYS A 10 13.91 8.38 3.13
C CYS A 10 14.94 8.38 2.01
N ILE A 11 15.12 9.54 1.38
CA ILE A 11 16.13 9.76 0.36
C ILE A 11 17.31 10.46 1.02
N TRP A 12 18.46 9.81 1.01
CA TRP A 12 19.70 10.35 1.56
C TRP A 12 20.66 10.66 0.43
N HIS A 13 21.30 11.82 0.49
CA HIS A 13 22.34 12.22 -0.45
C HIS A 13 23.67 12.42 0.28
N TYR A 14 24.75 12.07 -0.42
CA TYR A 14 26.11 12.48 -0.11
C TYR A 14 26.63 13.23 -1.34
N ILE A 15 27.03 14.49 -1.13
CA ILE A 15 27.51 15.37 -2.19
C ILE A 15 28.85 15.92 -1.75
N ASP A 16 29.88 15.65 -2.54
CA ASP A 16 31.22 16.19 -2.37
C ASP A 16 31.63 16.87 -3.68
N LEU A 17 31.63 18.20 -3.66
CA LEU A 17 31.88 19.03 -4.83
C LEU A 17 33.36 19.07 -5.21
N GLU A 18 34.29 18.81 -4.28
CA GLU A 18 35.72 18.81 -4.55
C GLU A 18 36.10 17.62 -5.43
N THR A 19 35.51 16.47 -5.16
CA THR A 19 35.74 15.22 -5.91
C THR A 19 34.68 14.96 -6.98
N ASN A 20 33.72 15.87 -7.16
CA ASN A 20 32.55 15.69 -8.03
C ASN A 20 31.79 14.37 -7.75
N THR A 21 31.72 13.97 -6.47
CA THR A 21 31.09 12.73 -6.03
C THR A 21 29.65 12.98 -5.61
N PHE A 22 28.72 12.31 -6.28
CA PHE A 22 27.30 12.31 -5.95
C PHE A 22 26.87 10.89 -5.67
N LEU A 23 26.40 10.64 -4.45
CA LEU A 23 25.87 9.33 -4.06
C LEU A 23 24.49 9.51 -3.47
N GLY A 24 23.64 8.55 -3.77
CA GLY A 24 22.26 8.53 -3.32
C GLY A 24 21.92 7.19 -2.70
N TYR A 25 21.03 7.21 -1.71
CA TYR A 25 20.53 6.00 -1.07
C TYR A 25 19.06 6.18 -0.67
N ILE A 26 18.24 5.17 -0.96
CA ILE A 26 16.87 5.08 -0.45
C ILE A 26 16.89 4.16 0.76
N SER A 27 16.45 4.66 1.91
CA SER A 27 16.27 3.84 3.12
C SER A 27 14.80 3.57 3.39
N GLY A 28 14.54 2.40 3.99
CA GLY A 28 13.28 2.20 4.70
C GLY A 28 13.20 3.14 5.92
N PRO A 29 12.00 3.29 6.51
CA PRO A 29 11.82 4.10 7.71
C PRO A 29 12.36 3.36 8.93
N ARG A 30 12.72 4.13 9.95
CA ARG A 30 12.95 3.59 11.29
C ARG A 30 11.60 3.39 11.99
N LYS A 31 11.32 2.17 12.39
CA LYS A 31 10.13 1.82 13.18
C LYS A 31 10.40 2.16 14.65
N TYR A 32 9.50 2.90 15.29
CA TYR A 32 9.56 3.18 16.73
C TYR A 32 8.22 2.92 17.39
N LYS A 33 8.23 2.75 18.71
CA LYS A 33 7.02 2.59 19.53
C LYS A 33 7.01 3.69 20.58
N LYS A 34 5.96 4.52 20.59
CA LYS A 34 5.76 5.58 21.57
C LYS A 34 4.35 5.44 22.14
N ASP A 35 4.25 5.29 23.45
CA ASP A 35 2.96 5.16 24.17
C ASP A 35 2.05 4.05 23.62
N GLY A 36 2.65 2.92 23.24
CA GLY A 36 1.91 1.79 22.66
C GLY A 36 1.64 1.90 21.16
N VAL A 37 1.77 3.10 20.57
CA VAL A 37 1.54 3.37 19.15
C VAL A 37 2.82 3.13 18.35
N ILE A 38 2.68 2.40 17.24
CA ILE A 38 3.76 2.19 16.27
C ILE A 38 3.84 3.42 15.36
N GLY A 39 5.04 3.98 15.23
CA GLY A 39 5.34 5.08 14.32
C GLY A 39 6.52 4.77 13.42
N PHE A 40 6.67 5.60 12.39
CA PHE A 40 7.73 5.50 11.39
C PHE A 40 8.34 6.87 11.17
N ASP A 41 9.67 6.98 11.21
CA ASP A 41 10.38 8.23 10.92
C ASP A 41 11.60 8.05 10.01
N CYS A 42 12.03 9.17 9.42
CA CYS A 42 13.25 9.29 8.64
C CYS A 42 14.35 9.97 9.46
N LYS A 43 14.76 9.34 10.55
CA LYS A 43 15.91 9.82 11.33
C LYS A 43 17.19 9.13 10.88
N LYS A 44 18.25 9.93 10.84
CA LYS A 44 19.60 9.47 10.48
C LYS A 44 20.14 8.54 11.57
N GLU A 45 20.81 7.47 11.17
CA GLU A 45 21.68 6.72 12.09
C GLU A 45 22.96 7.53 12.32
N GLU A 46 23.14 8.07 13.52
CA GLU A 46 24.13 9.10 13.85
C GLU A 46 25.59 8.66 13.60
N THR A 47 25.90 7.38 13.77
CA THR A 47 27.30 6.91 13.81
C THR A 47 27.87 6.50 12.45
N LYS A 48 27.04 6.17 11.46
CA LYS A 48 27.49 5.51 10.22
C LYS A 48 27.53 6.43 8.99
N TYR A 49 26.90 7.61 9.06
CA TYR A 49 26.60 8.43 7.88
C TYR A 49 26.88 9.93 8.04
N SER A 50 27.86 10.37 8.85
CA SER A 50 28.02 11.79 9.24
C SER A 50 27.91 12.82 8.10
N LYS A 51 28.43 12.54 6.89
CA LYS A 51 28.34 13.42 5.71
C LYS A 51 27.07 13.30 4.85
N TRP A 52 26.22 12.30 5.09
CA TRP A 52 24.94 12.15 4.39
C TRP A 52 23.88 13.08 4.98
N PHE A 53 23.01 13.64 4.15
CA PHE A 53 21.87 14.45 4.59
C PHE A 53 20.56 13.92 4.02
N LEU A 54 19.46 14.18 4.72
CA LEU A 54 18.12 13.82 4.26
C LEU A 54 17.73 14.79 3.15
N ALA A 55 17.70 14.30 1.92
CA ALA A 55 17.34 15.09 0.74
C ALA A 55 15.83 15.11 0.49
N GLY A 56 15.10 14.11 0.99
CA GLY A 56 13.64 14.09 0.89
C GLY A 56 13.01 12.88 1.54
N THR A 57 11.69 12.95 1.68
CA THR A 57 10.85 11.87 2.17
C THR A 57 9.71 11.66 1.18
N PHE A 58 9.38 10.41 0.90
CA PHE A 58 8.14 10.06 0.21
C PHE A 58 7.40 8.97 0.98
N TYR A 59 6.16 8.72 0.60
CA TYR A 59 5.32 7.67 1.13
C TYR A 59 5.02 6.67 0.03
N ALA A 60 5.03 5.41 0.41
CA ALA A 60 4.70 4.30 -0.48
C ALA A 60 3.92 3.24 0.29
N VAL A 61 3.26 2.36 -0.45
CA VAL A 61 2.57 1.22 0.15
C VAL A 61 3.62 0.21 0.62
N SER A 62 3.45 -0.26 1.84
CA SER A 62 4.31 -1.28 2.45
C SER A 62 4.41 -2.49 1.52
N PRO A 63 5.63 -2.99 1.25
CA PRO A 63 5.83 -4.13 0.36
C PRO A 63 5.22 -5.43 0.91
N SER A 64 4.78 -5.46 2.17
CA SER A 64 4.05 -6.58 2.77
C SER A 64 2.54 -6.50 2.61
N PHE A 65 2.00 -5.33 2.21
CA PHE A 65 0.56 -5.18 2.00
C PHE A 65 0.10 -6.02 0.81
N ARG A 66 -0.97 -6.80 1.00
CA ARG A 66 -1.53 -7.68 -0.03
C ARG A 66 -3.06 -7.54 -0.08
N PRO A 67 -3.65 -7.64 -1.28
CA PRO A 67 -2.98 -7.78 -2.58
C PRO A 67 -2.30 -6.48 -3.03
N ILE A 68 -1.38 -6.58 -3.99
CA ILE A 68 -0.73 -5.39 -4.58
C ILE A 68 -1.82 -4.57 -5.30
N PRO A 69 -1.98 -3.26 -4.97
CA PRO A 69 -2.98 -2.43 -5.63
C PRO A 69 -2.76 -2.37 -7.15
N VAL A 70 -3.83 -2.41 -7.92
CA VAL A 70 -3.75 -2.30 -9.39
C VAL A 70 -3.13 -0.95 -9.78
N GLY A 71 -2.20 -0.99 -10.72
CA GLY A 71 -1.42 0.18 -11.16
C GLY A 71 -0.18 0.46 -10.32
N MET A 72 0.01 -0.24 -9.19
CA MET A 72 1.26 -0.20 -8.43
C MET A 72 2.14 -1.42 -8.74
N LYS A 73 3.44 -1.27 -8.45
CA LYS A 73 4.45 -2.32 -8.56
C LYS A 73 5.39 -2.27 -7.36
N ILE A 74 6.04 -3.40 -7.06
CA ILE A 74 7.10 -3.47 -6.07
C ILE A 74 8.43 -3.16 -6.76
N PHE A 75 9.18 -2.22 -6.18
CA PHE A 75 10.52 -1.87 -6.61
C PHE A 75 11.53 -2.35 -5.56
N CYS A 76 12.70 -2.83 -5.99
CA CYS A 76 13.87 -2.98 -5.12
C CYS A 76 14.84 -1.84 -5.43
N ALA A 77 15.25 -1.13 -4.37
CA ALA A 77 16.46 -0.32 -4.35
C ALA A 77 17.60 -1.14 -3.75
N LYS A 78 18.49 -1.67 -4.59
CA LYS A 78 19.59 -2.53 -4.14
C LYS A 78 20.63 -1.67 -3.44
N LYS A 79 20.87 -1.98 -2.17
CA LYS A 79 21.85 -1.30 -1.34
C LYS A 79 23.24 -1.90 -1.55
N ASN A 80 24.25 -1.04 -1.65
CA ASN A 80 25.62 -1.46 -1.43
C ASN A 80 25.81 -1.81 0.05
N ILE A 81 26.07 -3.08 0.37
CA ILE A 81 26.23 -3.52 1.77
C ILE A 81 27.52 -2.93 2.38
N GLU A 82 28.49 -2.59 1.55
CA GLU A 82 29.75 -1.99 1.96
C GLU A 82 29.70 -0.46 1.85
N SER A 83 30.64 0.20 2.52
CA SER A 83 30.84 1.66 2.37
C SER A 83 30.99 2.00 0.87
N PRO A 84 30.29 3.02 0.35
CA PRO A 84 29.59 4.10 1.06
C PRO A 84 28.10 3.86 1.31
N TYR A 85 27.58 2.65 1.15
CA TYR A 85 26.17 2.28 1.38
C TYR A 85 25.14 2.94 0.44
N ASN A 86 25.59 3.38 -0.74
CA ASN A 86 24.73 3.94 -1.76
C ASN A 86 23.76 2.90 -2.36
N THR A 87 22.72 3.37 -3.04
CA THR A 87 21.93 2.53 -3.93
C THR A 87 22.78 2.22 -5.16
N SER A 88 22.94 0.92 -5.42
CA SER A 88 23.78 0.38 -6.49
C SER A 88 23.00 0.01 -7.75
N ASP A 89 21.72 -0.30 -7.58
CA ASP A 89 20.82 -0.66 -8.66
C ASP A 89 19.37 -0.43 -8.25
N MET A 90 18.48 -0.31 -9.24
CA MET A 90 17.04 -0.15 -9.06
C MET A 90 16.32 -1.00 -10.11
N TYR A 91 15.44 -1.89 -9.67
CA TYR A 91 14.69 -2.74 -10.59
C TYR A 91 13.28 -3.07 -10.08
N LEU A 92 12.44 -3.46 -11.03
CA LEU A 92 11.09 -3.94 -10.79
C LEU A 92 11.15 -5.38 -10.24
N MET A 93 10.45 -5.63 -9.14
CA MET A 93 10.31 -6.99 -8.60
C MET A 93 9.10 -7.68 -9.26
N HIS A 94 9.36 -8.81 -9.92
CA HIS A 94 8.33 -9.61 -10.56
C HIS A 94 7.71 -10.64 -9.62
N ASP A 95 8.53 -11.24 -8.74
CA ASP A 95 8.09 -12.24 -7.77
C ASP A 95 8.11 -11.62 -6.36
N PRO A 96 6.93 -11.32 -5.75
CA PRO A 96 6.84 -10.72 -4.42
C PRO A 96 7.28 -11.65 -3.27
N TYR A 97 7.57 -12.93 -3.54
CA TYR A 97 8.02 -13.90 -2.54
C TYR A 97 9.54 -14.05 -2.49
N ASN A 98 10.26 -13.53 -3.49
CA ASN A 98 11.72 -13.58 -3.57
C ASN A 98 12.38 -12.33 -2.97
N ILE A 99 12.17 -12.11 -1.67
CA ILE A 99 12.72 -10.94 -0.95
C ILE A 99 14.16 -11.23 -0.52
N LYS A 100 15.11 -10.50 -1.10
CA LYS A 100 16.53 -10.44 -0.71
C LYS A 100 16.80 -9.38 0.35
N GLU A 101 17.76 -9.63 1.23
CA GLU A 101 18.13 -8.72 2.34
C GLU A 101 18.86 -7.46 1.88
N ASP A 102 19.46 -7.46 0.68
CA ASP A 102 20.25 -6.35 0.14
C ASP A 102 19.41 -5.27 -0.57
N CYS A 103 18.10 -5.27 -0.37
CA CYS A 103 17.15 -4.40 -1.06
C CYS A 103 16.28 -3.63 -0.07
N VAL A 104 16.01 -2.37 -0.39
CA VAL A 104 14.88 -1.62 0.18
C VAL A 104 13.70 -1.74 -0.77
N TYR A 105 12.66 -2.44 -0.32
CA TYR A 105 11.44 -2.66 -1.10
C TYR A 105 10.38 -1.61 -0.79
N PHE A 106 9.70 -1.13 -1.83
CA PHE A 106 8.54 -0.26 -1.69
C PHE A 106 7.56 -0.48 -2.84
N THR A 107 6.26 -0.30 -2.56
CA THR A 107 5.20 -0.45 -3.56
C THR A 107 4.66 0.91 -3.96
N THR A 108 4.80 1.27 -5.23
CA THR A 108 4.38 2.59 -5.75
C THR A 108 3.95 2.52 -7.21
N TYR A 109 3.50 3.63 -7.79
CA TYR A 109 3.03 3.65 -9.19
C TYR A 109 4.19 3.75 -10.18
N ASN A 110 4.06 3.04 -11.30
CA ASN A 110 4.99 3.12 -12.43
C ASN A 110 4.49 4.02 -13.57
N GLN A 111 3.39 4.74 -13.34
CA GLN A 111 2.76 5.69 -14.27
C GLN A 111 2.28 6.91 -13.49
N PRO A 112 2.15 8.08 -14.14
CA PRO A 112 1.59 9.26 -13.49
C PRO A 112 0.20 8.99 -12.90
N VAL A 113 0.01 9.40 -11.64
CA VAL A 113 -1.27 9.31 -10.92
C VAL A 113 -1.49 10.65 -10.19
N PRO A 114 -2.73 11.16 -10.09
CA PRO A 114 -3.01 12.38 -9.32
C PRO A 114 -2.44 12.32 -7.90
N ASN A 115 -2.01 13.46 -7.36
CA ASN A 115 -1.41 13.58 -6.02
C ASN A 115 -0.17 12.70 -5.78
N THR A 116 0.57 12.41 -6.85
CA THR A 116 1.90 11.79 -6.75
C THR A 116 2.93 12.70 -7.40
N SER A 117 4.20 12.52 -7.04
CA SER A 117 5.32 13.24 -7.64
C SER A 117 6.29 12.25 -8.28
N PRO A 118 6.90 12.62 -9.42
CA PRO A 118 7.92 11.79 -10.05
C PRO A 118 9.17 11.77 -9.18
N LEU A 119 9.61 10.58 -8.82
CA LEU A 119 10.91 10.28 -8.26
C LEU A 119 11.78 9.72 -9.39
N TYR A 120 12.80 10.49 -9.76
CA TYR A 120 13.74 10.13 -10.80
C TYR A 120 14.89 9.32 -10.22
N PHE A 121 15.38 8.35 -10.99
CA PHE A 121 16.59 7.60 -10.68
C PHE A 121 17.60 7.85 -11.78
N HIS A 122 18.73 8.44 -11.41
CA HIS A 122 19.83 8.73 -12.33
C HIS A 122 20.95 7.72 -12.10
N LEU A 123 21.63 7.31 -13.16
CA LEU A 123 22.68 6.30 -13.17
C LEU A 123 24.03 6.90 -13.57
N ASN A 124 25.07 6.53 -12.83
CA ASN A 124 26.47 6.74 -13.19
C ASN A 124 27.28 5.49 -12.79
N GLY A 125 27.59 4.64 -13.77
CA GLY A 125 28.17 3.31 -13.52
C GLY A 125 27.25 2.44 -12.65
N LYS A 126 27.74 2.06 -11.47
CA LYS A 126 26.99 1.26 -10.47
C LYS A 126 26.34 2.11 -9.39
N ASN A 127 26.23 3.42 -9.58
CA ASN A 127 25.63 4.31 -8.60
C ASN A 127 24.27 4.78 -9.10
N VAL A 128 23.30 4.80 -8.18
CA VAL A 128 21.98 5.38 -8.41
C VAL A 128 21.82 6.63 -7.55
N PHE A 129 21.37 7.72 -8.18
CA PHE A 129 21.05 8.97 -7.52
C PHE A 129 19.53 9.23 -7.62
N PRO A 130 18.75 8.92 -6.58
CA PRO A 130 17.32 9.21 -6.52
C PRO A 130 17.09 10.70 -6.26
N SER A 131 16.24 11.36 -7.04
CA SER A 131 15.95 12.79 -6.88
C SER A 131 14.53 13.12 -7.35
N PHE A 132 13.90 14.12 -6.73
CA PHE A 132 12.67 14.73 -7.27
C PHE A 132 12.97 15.72 -8.41
N ASP A 133 14.24 16.06 -8.62
CA ASP A 133 14.67 16.83 -9.79
C ASP A 133 14.92 15.91 -10.99
N SER A 134 14.25 16.26 -12.10
CA SER A 134 14.45 15.65 -13.41
C SER A 134 15.84 15.89 -14.00
N LYS A 135 16.54 16.95 -13.56
CA LYS A 135 17.89 17.31 -14.02
C LYS A 135 18.92 16.71 -13.07
N PRO A 136 19.68 15.69 -13.49
CA PRO A 136 20.72 15.14 -12.65
C PRO A 136 21.95 16.06 -12.57
N PRO A 137 22.91 15.75 -11.67
CA PRO A 137 24.28 16.25 -11.81
C PRO A 137 24.86 15.90 -13.21
N SER A 138 25.85 16.66 -13.68
CA SER A 138 26.48 16.43 -14.99
C SER A 138 27.06 15.00 -15.09
N SER A 139 27.01 14.39 -16.30
CA SER A 139 27.45 13.01 -16.64
C SER A 139 26.56 11.83 -16.21
N TRP A 140 25.43 12.07 -15.55
CA TRP A 140 24.47 11.01 -15.21
C TRP A 140 23.44 10.78 -16.31
N SER A 141 22.92 9.56 -16.40
CA SER A 141 21.88 9.15 -17.36
C SER A 141 20.61 8.71 -16.64
N PRO A 142 19.41 8.88 -17.23
CA PRO A 142 18.18 8.39 -16.60
C PRO A 142 18.15 6.86 -16.56
N SER A 143 17.69 6.29 -15.44
CA SER A 143 17.42 4.86 -15.33
C SER A 143 16.23 4.45 -16.21
N PRO A 144 16.24 3.25 -16.83
CA PRO A 144 15.11 2.77 -17.64
C PRO A 144 13.77 2.65 -16.90
N ILE A 145 13.81 2.53 -15.57
CA ILE A 145 12.59 2.44 -14.74
C ILE A 145 12.12 3.81 -14.23
N SER A 146 12.85 4.89 -14.55
CA SER A 146 12.60 6.24 -14.07
C SER A 146 11.69 7.01 -15.06
N PRO A 147 10.78 7.88 -14.56
CA PRO A 147 10.44 8.09 -13.16
C PRO A 147 9.47 7.04 -12.62
N VAL A 148 9.48 6.86 -11.29
CA VAL A 148 8.38 6.23 -10.56
C VAL A 148 7.59 7.32 -9.85
N PHE A 149 6.32 7.07 -9.55
CA PHE A 149 5.42 8.10 -9.00
C PHE A 149 5.08 7.75 -7.57
N VAL A 150 5.47 8.61 -6.62
CA VAL A 150 5.38 8.39 -5.17
C VAL A 150 4.47 9.41 -4.50
N MET A 151 3.93 9.08 -3.34
CA MET A 151 3.09 10.00 -2.55
C MET A 151 3.99 10.95 -1.75
N MET A 152 3.76 12.26 -1.79
CA MET A 152 4.56 13.23 -1.01
C MET A 152 4.03 13.44 0.42
N SER A 153 2.88 12.85 0.74
CA SER A 153 2.26 12.91 2.05
C SER A 153 1.58 11.59 2.38
N LYS A 154 1.28 11.36 3.66
CA LYS A 154 0.47 10.22 4.06
C LYS A 154 -0.99 10.52 3.75
N TYR A 155 -1.56 9.82 2.77
CA TYR A 155 -2.98 9.92 2.44
C TYR A 155 -3.80 8.93 3.26
N GLU A 156 -4.91 9.40 3.82
CA GLU A 156 -5.87 8.55 4.53
C GLU A 156 -6.97 8.04 3.60
N ASN A 157 -7.23 8.77 2.52
CA ASN A 157 -8.38 8.58 1.64
C ASN A 157 -7.94 8.35 0.19
N PHE A 158 -8.52 7.32 -0.41
CA PHE A 158 -8.29 6.88 -1.76
C PHE A 158 -9.60 6.77 -2.51
N LYS A 159 -9.54 7.04 -3.80
CA LYS A 159 -10.68 6.90 -4.70
C LYS A 159 -10.43 5.79 -5.71
N CYS A 160 -11.47 5.01 -5.98
CA CYS A 160 -11.39 3.96 -6.98
C CYS A 160 -11.74 4.48 -8.37
N ILE A 161 -10.75 4.59 -9.26
CA ILE A 161 -10.96 5.06 -10.63
C ILE A 161 -10.26 4.11 -11.59
N ASN A 162 -10.99 3.59 -12.57
CA ASN A 162 -10.48 2.61 -13.54
C ASN A 162 -9.74 1.43 -12.87
N ARG A 163 -10.32 0.91 -11.78
CA ARG A 163 -9.76 -0.15 -10.94
C ARG A 163 -8.45 0.20 -10.23
N ARG A 164 -8.03 1.47 -10.21
CA ARG A 164 -6.85 1.93 -9.47
C ARG A 164 -7.29 2.69 -8.23
N CYS A 165 -6.60 2.46 -7.13
CA CYS A 165 -6.70 3.34 -5.98
C CYS A 165 -5.85 4.57 -6.24
N ILE A 166 -6.46 5.76 -6.15
CA ILE A 166 -5.79 7.05 -6.40
C ILE A 166 -5.83 7.84 -5.09
N PRO A 167 -4.69 8.35 -4.57
CA PRO A 167 -4.68 9.20 -3.39
C PRO A 167 -5.49 10.47 -3.67
N TRP A 168 -6.49 10.75 -2.83
CA TRP A 168 -7.46 11.80 -3.11
C TRP A 168 -7.30 13.01 -2.20
N THR A 169 -7.44 14.20 -2.78
CA THR A 169 -7.52 15.50 -2.10
C THR A 169 -8.68 16.29 -2.69
N SER A 170 -9.16 17.32 -1.99
CA SER A 170 -10.26 18.18 -2.47
C SER A 170 -9.96 18.90 -3.78
N ASP A 171 -8.68 19.04 -4.13
CA ASP A 171 -8.20 19.99 -5.15
C ASP A 171 -7.92 19.34 -6.51
N ILE A 172 -8.30 18.07 -6.70
CA ILE A 172 -8.10 17.39 -7.98
C ILE A 172 -9.18 17.88 -8.95
N PRO A 173 -8.83 18.54 -10.08
CA PRO A 173 -9.79 18.89 -11.10
C PRO A 173 -10.51 17.63 -11.57
N LEU A 174 -11.76 17.76 -12.04
CA LEU A 174 -12.53 16.64 -12.55
C LEU A 174 -11.82 16.05 -13.79
N LEU A 175 -10.89 15.11 -13.56
CA LEU A 175 -10.07 14.48 -14.60
C LEU A 175 -10.82 13.37 -15.33
N TYR A 176 -12.00 12.98 -14.84
CA TYR A 176 -12.78 11.87 -15.33
C TYR A 176 -14.22 12.34 -15.53
N ASP A 177 -14.71 12.31 -16.78
CA ASP A 177 -16.05 12.77 -17.18
C ASP A 177 -17.18 11.98 -16.49
N VAL A 178 -16.87 10.79 -16.00
CA VAL A 178 -17.77 9.97 -15.19
C VAL A 178 -17.00 9.58 -13.94
N ASP A 179 -17.41 10.13 -12.82
CA ASP A 179 -17.02 9.67 -11.50
C ASP A 179 -18.09 8.70 -10.98
N PRO A 180 -17.96 7.38 -11.23
CA PRO A 180 -19.00 6.42 -10.84
C PRO A 180 -19.09 6.26 -9.32
N HIS A 181 -18.10 6.71 -8.55
CA HIS A 181 -18.01 6.43 -7.11
C HIS A 181 -17.56 7.67 -6.33
N LYS A 182 -18.53 8.38 -5.74
CA LYS A 182 -18.29 9.56 -4.86
C LYS A 182 -17.57 9.21 -3.55
N GLU A 183 -17.57 7.94 -3.17
CA GLU A 183 -17.04 7.50 -1.88
C GLU A 183 -15.52 7.48 -1.85
N LEU A 184 -14.98 7.94 -0.73
CA LEU A 184 -13.57 7.84 -0.41
C LEU A 184 -13.38 6.67 0.55
N TYR A 185 -12.34 5.89 0.32
CA TYR A 185 -12.04 4.69 1.07
C TYR A 185 -10.64 4.76 1.68
N PRO A 186 -10.41 4.21 2.88
CA PRO A 186 -9.08 3.79 3.30
C PRO A 186 -8.46 2.87 2.23
N LEU A 187 -7.12 2.87 2.10
CA LEU A 187 -6.45 2.14 1.03
C LEU A 187 -6.84 0.65 0.99
N GLU A 188 -6.98 0.00 2.14
CA GLU A 188 -7.34 -1.42 2.21
C GLU A 188 -8.73 -1.68 1.60
N ASN A 189 -9.70 -0.83 1.92
CA ASN A 189 -11.05 -0.91 1.40
C ASN A 189 -11.09 -0.54 -0.09
N CYS A 190 -10.31 0.48 -0.48
CA CYS A 190 -10.18 0.84 -1.88
C CYS A 190 -9.67 -0.34 -2.71
N VAL A 191 -8.65 -1.07 -2.23
CA VAL A 191 -8.07 -2.21 -2.95
C VAL A 191 -9.08 -3.35 -3.07
N ILE A 192 -9.83 -3.65 -2.01
CA ILE A 192 -10.90 -4.65 -2.03
C ILE A 192 -11.93 -4.27 -3.11
N PHE A 193 -12.40 -3.03 -3.07
CA PHE A 193 -13.43 -2.53 -3.98
C PHE A 193 -12.93 -2.48 -5.44
N CYS A 194 -11.77 -1.85 -5.68
CA CYS A 194 -11.21 -1.66 -7.02
C CYS A 194 -10.80 -2.95 -7.71
N ASN A 195 -10.25 -3.90 -6.96
CA ASN A 195 -9.83 -5.17 -7.53
C ASN A 195 -11.01 -6.14 -7.69
N GLY A 196 -12.23 -5.75 -7.31
CA GLY A 196 -13.40 -6.62 -7.34
C GLY A 196 -13.25 -7.83 -6.42
N LEU A 197 -12.53 -7.67 -5.31
CA LEU A 197 -12.26 -8.77 -4.39
C LEU A 197 -13.46 -8.96 -3.47
N THR A 198 -13.99 -10.17 -3.44
CA THR A 198 -14.90 -10.56 -2.38
C THR A 198 -14.08 -10.92 -1.16
N VAL A 199 -14.39 -10.32 0.00
CA VAL A 199 -13.79 -10.73 1.28
C VAL A 199 -14.05 -12.22 1.47
N SER A 200 -12.98 -13.03 1.51
CA SER A 200 -13.12 -14.45 1.78
C SER A 200 -13.84 -14.64 3.11
N LYS A 201 -14.95 -15.38 3.10
CA LYS A 201 -15.69 -15.76 4.32
C LYS A 201 -14.76 -16.46 5.34
N ASN A 202 -13.65 -17.03 4.86
CA ASN A 202 -12.76 -17.91 5.62
C ASN A 202 -11.43 -17.26 5.98
N LYS A 203 -11.36 -15.92 5.96
CA LYS A 203 -10.21 -15.14 6.43
C LYS A 203 -8.88 -15.54 5.76
N GLY A 204 -8.93 -15.99 4.50
CA GLY A 204 -7.74 -16.35 3.74
C GLY A 204 -7.12 -17.71 4.10
N LYS A 205 -7.80 -18.57 4.88
CA LYS A 205 -7.38 -19.97 5.00
C LYS A 205 -7.74 -20.71 3.70
N PRO A 206 -6.78 -21.43 3.08
CA PRO A 206 -7.10 -22.30 1.97
C PRO A 206 -8.00 -23.41 2.51
N LEU A 207 -9.23 -23.47 2.01
CA LEU A 207 -10.11 -24.60 2.24
C LEU A 207 -10.08 -25.50 1.02
N ASN A 208 -10.12 -26.81 1.26
CA ASN A 208 -10.48 -27.74 0.20
C ASN A 208 -11.94 -27.45 -0.22
N ILE A 209 -12.28 -27.66 -1.50
CA ILE A 209 -13.65 -27.59 -2.04
C ILE A 209 -14.65 -28.29 -1.11
N LEU A 210 -14.31 -29.45 -0.55
CA LEU A 210 -15.16 -30.18 0.39
C LEU A 210 -15.45 -29.41 1.69
N GLU A 211 -14.48 -28.66 2.20
CA GLU A 211 -14.65 -27.83 3.40
C GLU A 211 -15.47 -26.58 3.09
N MET A 212 -15.29 -26.00 1.89
CA MET A 212 -16.12 -24.90 1.42
C MET A 212 -17.60 -25.30 1.31
N VAL A 213 -17.87 -26.47 0.71
CA VAL A 213 -19.25 -27.00 0.61
C VAL A 213 -19.84 -27.25 1.99
N LYS A 214 -19.09 -27.87 2.91
CA LYS A 214 -19.56 -28.11 4.29
C LYS A 214 -19.87 -26.82 5.04
N GLU A 215 -19.07 -25.77 4.88
CA GLU A 215 -19.35 -24.49 5.53
C GLU A 215 -20.57 -23.78 4.92
N GLU A 216 -20.76 -23.91 3.62
CA GLU A 216 -21.94 -23.37 2.93
C GLU A 216 -23.22 -24.12 3.36
N GLU A 217 -23.19 -25.45 3.44
CA GLU A 217 -24.27 -26.27 3.99
C GLU A 217 -24.59 -25.92 5.44
N LYS A 218 -23.57 -25.72 6.28
CA LYS A 218 -23.75 -25.33 7.69
C LYS A 218 -24.36 -23.94 7.83
N SER A 219 -23.99 -23.01 6.96
CA SER A 219 -24.60 -21.67 6.90
C SER A 219 -26.08 -21.76 6.49
N ASN A 220 -26.39 -22.55 5.46
CA ASN A 220 -27.76 -22.74 4.99
C ASN A 220 -28.65 -23.43 6.03
N SER A 221 -28.12 -24.43 6.74
CA SER A 221 -28.82 -25.10 7.85
C SER A 221 -29.19 -24.12 8.99
N LYS A 222 -28.30 -23.17 9.33
CA LYS A 222 -28.61 -22.13 10.33
C LYS A 222 -29.75 -21.22 9.87
N ILE A 223 -29.74 -20.80 8.60
CA ILE A 223 -30.79 -19.95 8.04
C ILE A 223 -32.13 -20.67 8.07
N ILE A 224 -32.18 -21.94 7.66
CA ILE A 224 -33.39 -22.76 7.72
C ILE A 224 -33.90 -22.88 9.16
N THR A 225 -33.01 -23.10 10.12
CA THR A 225 -33.37 -23.18 11.55
C THR A 225 -33.99 -21.87 12.05
N ILE A 226 -33.44 -20.72 11.67
CA ILE A 226 -33.99 -19.40 12.02
C ILE A 226 -35.37 -19.20 11.41
N ILE A 227 -35.56 -19.57 10.14
CA ILE A 227 -36.85 -19.47 9.46
C ILE A 227 -37.90 -20.33 10.16
N ILE A 228 -37.58 -21.59 10.50
CA ILE A 228 -38.48 -22.48 11.24
C ILE A 228 -38.88 -21.88 12.58
N PHE A 229 -37.91 -21.32 13.31
CA PHE A 229 -38.17 -20.68 14.61
C PHE A 229 -39.10 -19.46 14.47
N LEU A 230 -38.89 -18.61 13.46
CA LEU A 230 -39.76 -17.46 13.17
C LEU A 230 -41.18 -17.89 12.79
N VAL A 231 -41.33 -18.95 11.99
CA VAL A 231 -42.63 -19.52 11.64
C VAL A 231 -43.34 -20.06 12.89
N PHE A 232 -42.61 -20.73 13.78
CA PHE A 232 -43.18 -21.24 15.03
C PHE A 232 -43.66 -20.11 15.96
N ILE A 233 -42.90 -19.01 16.05
CA ILE A 233 -43.32 -17.80 16.77
C ILE A 233 -44.60 -17.22 16.14
N ALA A 234 -44.65 -17.11 14.81
CA ALA A 234 -45.84 -16.58 14.13
C ALA A 234 -47.09 -17.43 14.40
N ILE A 235 -46.96 -18.76 14.34
CA ILE A 235 -48.07 -19.69 14.63
C ILE A 235 -48.53 -19.57 16.08
N THR A 236 -47.60 -19.50 17.04
CA THR A 236 -47.96 -19.37 18.46
C THR A 236 -48.65 -18.05 18.77
N VAL A 237 -48.23 -16.95 18.14
CA VAL A 237 -48.93 -15.64 18.23
C VAL A 237 -50.35 -15.72 17.67
N ILE A 238 -50.54 -16.37 16.51
CA ILE A 238 -51.88 -16.56 15.91
C ILE A 238 -52.79 -17.37 16.84
N ILE A 239 -52.29 -18.47 17.40
CA ILE A 239 -53.05 -19.32 18.34
C ILE A 239 -53.42 -18.53 19.59
N TYR A 240 -52.47 -17.79 20.18
CA TYR A 240 -52.71 -16.99 21.38
C TYR A 240 -53.79 -15.92 21.14
N ASN A 241 -53.72 -15.21 20.02
CA ASN A 241 -54.75 -14.24 19.65
C ASN A 241 -56.12 -14.87 19.44
N LYS A 242 -56.18 -16.08 18.84
CA LYS A 242 -57.44 -16.80 18.62
C LYS A 242 -58.07 -17.29 19.94
N ILE A 243 -57.26 -17.75 20.89
CA ILE A 243 -57.75 -18.18 22.22
C ILE A 243 -58.18 -16.97 23.06
N GLY A 244 -57.43 -15.85 23.00
CA GLY A 244 -57.78 -14.61 23.70
C GLY A 244 -59.10 -13.98 23.22
N PHE A 245 -59.47 -14.18 21.96
CA PHE A 245 -60.71 -13.66 21.39
C PHE A 245 -61.98 -14.37 21.89
N ASN A 246 -61.87 -15.63 22.33
CA ASN A 246 -63.00 -16.41 22.87
C ASN A 246 -63.23 -16.19 24.38
N ARG A 247 -62.50 -15.26 25.02
CA ARG A 247 -62.66 -14.89 26.44
C ARG A 247 -63.32 -13.52 26.64
N LYS A 248 -63.92 -12.95 25.61
CA LYS A 248 -64.87 -11.82 25.70
C LYS A 248 -66.26 -12.32 25.32
#